data_AF-A0A8S4PPG5-F1
#
_entry.id   AF-A0A8S4PPG5-F1
#
_cell.length_a   1.000
_cell.length_b   1.000
_cell.length_c   1.000
_cell.angle_alpha   90.00
_cell.angle_beta   90.00
_cell.angle_gamma   90.00
#
_symmetry.space_group_name_H-M   'P 1'
#
loop_
_entity.id
_entity.type
_entity.pdbx_description
1 polymer ?
#
loop_
_entity_poly.entity_id
_entity_poly.type
_entity_poly.pdbx_seq_one_letter_code
_entity_poly.pdbx_strand_id
1 'polypeptide(L)'
;MNMLGLVFCQVLSCIGLIGAAVSNNRDVMGYLEENGYMGPEMTQRDSVMMFQRFTGLPMTGVVDQRSMEMMNKPRCGMPDIQVLAEFKTAPTKWIQKRLSYQIINRSPDLPRSVVDQVLAESFKIWSDVTSLRFNRVNTEDADLKIRFASGAHSNSQYDGAFDGRGNVLAHAFFPRDGRIHFDEDEDWTDKTLRGTNLLWVAVHEIGHALGLEHSEVTRAIMFPYYSGYNPNFHLHTDDIAGIRSLYGNNDDWMDTIRSRCFTPHRALKIVKDVTSLQACKDACKQEQSFGCLAVDYNEREKECRLSSTYHRNSRRRYCRGYVSTERKTGAFPWTDKRSACIIGHDDAIVDNAQCYQTCKVKCYEETSFVCLSFEFESAIKQCRLSRKNSSSASLMRPCPNRGVRYFERQQG
;
A
#
# COMPACT_ATOMS: atom_id res chain seq x y z
N MET A 1 34.29 5.90 90.56
CA MET A 1 34.75 4.53 90.22
C MET A 1 34.83 4.40 88.71
N ASN A 2 36.06 4.24 88.20
CA ASN A 2 36.54 3.58 86.97
C ASN A 2 35.68 3.52 85.68
N MET A 3 36.19 4.21 84.65
CA MET A 3 36.80 3.73 83.38
C MET A 3 36.14 2.68 82.44
N LEU A 4 36.41 2.92 81.13
CA LEU A 4 36.31 2.10 79.88
C LEU A 4 35.00 2.30 79.09
N GLY A 5 34.95 2.77 77.83
CA GLY A 5 35.84 2.68 76.65
C GLY A 5 35.06 1.90 75.56
N LEU A 6 34.63 2.44 74.43
CA LEU A 6 35.39 2.62 73.18
C LEU A 6 34.51 3.24 72.07
N VAL A 7 35.22 3.84 71.12
CA VAL A 7 34.84 4.54 69.88
C VAL A 7 34.34 3.59 68.78
N PHE A 8 33.41 4.01 67.92
CA PHE A 8 33.55 3.99 66.44
C PHE A 8 32.44 4.79 65.73
N CYS A 9 32.80 5.32 64.57
CA CYS A 9 32.22 6.43 63.84
C CYS A 9 31.46 5.96 62.57
N GLN A 10 30.59 6.84 62.06
CA GLN A 10 30.14 7.02 60.66
C GLN A 10 28.80 6.43 60.14
N VAL A 11 27.93 7.40 59.83
CA VAL A 11 27.14 7.62 58.59
C VAL A 11 25.97 6.66 58.30
N LEU A 12 24.76 7.16 58.50
CA LEU A 12 23.56 6.73 57.76
C LEU A 12 22.86 7.95 57.16
N SER A 13 22.80 7.92 55.83
CA SER A 13 22.29 8.88 54.87
C SER A 13 20.81 9.22 55.10
N CYS A 14 20.49 10.53 55.18
CA CYS A 14 19.18 11.06 54.88
C CYS A 14 19.06 11.29 53.36
N ILE A 15 18.30 10.46 52.66
CA ILE A 15 17.78 10.81 51.33
C ILE A 15 16.29 11.10 51.51
N GLY A 16 15.98 12.39 51.56
CA GLY A 16 14.63 12.91 51.44
C GLY A 16 14.15 12.82 50.00
N LEU A 17 12.88 12.42 49.86
CA LEU A 17 12.13 12.30 48.63
C LEU A 17 12.18 13.58 47.79
N ILE A 18 12.79 13.48 46.60
CA ILE A 18 12.41 14.31 45.46
C ILE A 18 11.52 13.41 44.61
N GLY A 19 10.23 13.74 44.55
CA GLY A 19 9.31 13.13 43.60
C GLY A 19 9.84 13.37 42.20
N ALA A 20 10.32 12.30 41.55
CA ALA A 20 10.65 12.35 40.14
C ALA A 20 9.34 12.48 39.36
N ALA A 21 9.15 13.63 38.72
CA ALA A 21 8.22 13.74 37.61
C ALA A 21 8.68 12.73 36.53
N VAL A 22 7.86 11.73 36.24
CA VAL A 22 8.08 10.80 35.13
C VAL A 22 7.74 11.56 33.85
N SER A 23 8.72 12.30 33.31
CA SER A 23 8.64 12.84 31.96
C SER A 23 9.19 11.80 30.99
N ASN A 24 8.30 11.25 30.17
CA ASN A 24 8.57 10.27 29.13
C ASN A 24 9.53 10.88 28.08
N ASN A 25 10.84 10.68 28.24
CA ASN A 25 11.85 11.16 27.30
C ASN A 25 12.28 9.95 26.47
N ARG A 26 11.61 9.70 25.33
CA ARG A 26 12.10 8.71 24.37
C ARG A 26 13.51 9.13 23.96
N ASP A 27 14.45 8.20 24.05
CA ASP A 27 15.74 8.37 23.39
C ASP A 27 15.48 8.52 21.89
N VAL A 28 15.86 9.67 21.33
CA VAL A 28 15.70 9.96 19.90
C VAL A 28 16.36 8.88 19.05
N MET A 29 17.47 8.32 19.53
CA MET A 29 18.17 7.24 18.83
C MET A 29 17.34 5.96 18.81
N GLY A 30 16.75 5.58 19.95
CA GLY A 30 15.82 4.45 20.02
C GLY A 30 14.62 4.62 19.08
N TYR A 31 14.03 5.82 19.05
CA TYR A 31 12.94 6.13 18.11
C TYR A 31 13.35 5.95 16.65
N LEU A 32 14.52 6.49 16.27
CA LEU A 32 15.01 6.41 14.90
C LEU A 32 15.33 4.95 14.53
N GLU A 33 15.85 4.15 15.45
CA GLU A 33 16.15 2.73 15.24
C GLU A 33 14.88 1.90 15.07
N GLU A 34 13.94 2.00 16.02
CA GLU A 34 12.66 1.27 16.02
C GLU A 34 11.84 1.53 14.76
N ASN A 35 11.87 2.77 14.24
CA ASN A 35 11.12 3.15 13.05
C ASN A 35 11.92 2.99 11.74
N GLY A 36 13.14 2.46 11.81
CA GLY A 36 13.94 2.09 10.64
C GLY A 36 14.70 3.25 9.97
N TYR A 37 14.83 4.40 10.63
CA TYR A 37 15.61 5.54 10.12
C TYR A 37 17.12 5.37 10.34
N MET A 38 17.54 4.36 11.10
CA MET A 38 18.95 4.03 11.31
C MET A 38 19.36 2.83 10.45
N GLY A 39 20.48 2.98 9.74
CA GLY A 39 21.12 1.92 8.98
C GLY A 39 22.61 1.82 9.34
N PRO A 40 23.30 0.72 8.99
CA PRO A 40 24.67 0.44 9.42
C PRO A 40 25.71 1.53 9.06
N GLU A 41 25.44 2.31 8.01
CA GLU A 41 26.34 3.35 7.49
C GLU A 41 25.74 4.77 7.59
N MET A 42 24.58 4.95 8.23
CA MET A 42 23.94 6.27 8.35
C MET A 42 24.43 7.02 9.59
N THR A 43 24.77 8.30 9.43
CA THR A 43 25.04 9.17 10.58
C THR A 43 23.74 9.55 11.28
N GLN A 44 23.81 9.95 12.56
CA GLN A 44 22.65 10.51 13.28
C GLN A 44 21.98 11.64 12.50
N ARG A 45 22.78 12.53 11.90
CA ARG A 45 22.28 13.65 11.09
C ARG A 45 21.49 13.14 9.89
N ASP A 46 21.97 12.11 9.20
CA ASP A 46 21.29 11.52 8.05
C ASP A 46 19.98 10.83 8.44
N SER A 47 19.96 10.12 9.57
CA SER A 47 18.75 9.50 10.12
C SER A 47 17.69 10.55 10.46
N VAL A 48 18.09 11.66 11.09
CA VAL A 48 17.18 12.78 11.39
C VAL A 48 16.66 13.44 10.11
N MET A 49 17.51 13.65 9.09
CA MET A 49 17.06 14.18 7.80
C MET A 49 16.07 13.24 7.11
N MET A 50 16.28 11.92 7.20
CA MET A 50 15.37 10.93 6.63
C MET A 50 14.01 10.94 7.33
N PHE A 51 13.99 11.00 8.65
CA PHE A 51 12.78 11.21 9.45
C PHE A 51 12.05 12.50 9.07
N GLN A 52 12.77 13.62 9.00
CA GLN A 52 12.18 14.92 8.63
C GLN A 52 11.58 14.91 7.24
N ARG A 53 12.29 14.31 6.27
CA ARG A 53 11.77 14.12 4.91
C ARG A 53 10.47 13.33 4.91
N PHE A 54 10.47 12.16 5.55
CA PHE A 54 9.33 11.24 5.58
C PHE A 54 8.08 11.89 6.19
N THR A 55 8.29 12.70 7.23
CA THR A 55 7.21 13.38 7.98
C THR A 55 6.81 14.74 7.37
N GLY A 56 7.48 15.18 6.30
CA GLY A 56 7.23 16.47 5.66
C GLY A 56 7.76 17.68 6.44
N LEU A 57 8.66 17.47 7.39
CA LEU A 57 9.37 18.54 8.11
C LEU A 57 10.55 19.07 7.28
N PRO A 58 11.04 20.30 7.55
CA PRO A 58 12.27 20.80 6.96
C PRO A 58 13.46 19.90 7.29
N MET A 59 14.22 19.47 6.28
CA MET A 59 15.39 18.58 6.41
C MET A 59 16.61 19.34 6.95
N THR A 60 16.61 19.67 8.25
CA THR A 60 17.72 20.34 8.92
C THR A 60 18.82 19.38 9.36
N GLY A 61 18.46 18.10 9.59
CA GLY A 61 19.33 17.11 10.22
C GLY A 61 19.57 17.35 11.71
N VAL A 62 18.81 18.28 12.31
CA VAL A 62 18.85 18.61 13.73
C VAL A 62 17.49 18.29 14.33
N VAL A 63 17.50 17.64 15.49
CA VAL A 63 16.28 17.34 16.24
C VAL A 63 15.79 18.64 16.89
N ASP A 64 14.94 19.35 16.15
CA ASP A 64 14.31 20.59 16.61
C ASP A 64 12.96 20.33 17.29
N GLN A 65 12.34 21.40 17.80
CA GLN A 65 11.06 21.33 18.50
C GLN A 65 9.96 20.64 17.66
N ARG A 66 9.96 20.85 16.33
CA ARG A 66 8.95 20.23 15.45
C ARG A 66 9.19 18.73 15.29
N SER A 67 10.47 18.34 15.26
CA SER A 67 10.89 16.94 15.23
C SER A 67 10.45 16.23 16.52
N MET A 68 10.66 16.85 17.68
CA MET A 68 10.21 16.33 18.98
C MET A 68 8.68 16.27 19.10
N GLU A 69 7.97 17.29 18.63
CA GLU A 69 6.49 17.28 18.59
C GLU A 69 5.96 16.15 17.72
N MET A 70 6.60 15.89 16.57
CA MET A 70 6.23 14.78 15.70
C MET A 70 6.55 13.42 16.34
N MET A 71 7.75 13.23 16.93
CA MET A 71 8.15 11.96 17.58
C MET A 71 7.26 11.58 18.77
N ASN A 72 6.64 12.55 19.43
CA ASN A 72 5.72 12.37 20.56
C ASN A 72 4.25 12.24 20.15
N LYS A 73 3.96 12.28 18.85
CA LYS A 73 2.59 12.19 18.35
C LYS A 73 2.19 10.71 18.25
N PRO A 74 0.96 10.35 18.70
CA PRO A 74 0.42 8.99 18.55
C PRO A 74 0.54 8.47 17.11
N ARG A 75 0.93 7.21 16.95
CA ARG A 75 1.23 6.61 15.64
C ARG A 75 1.05 5.10 15.62
N CYS A 76 1.11 4.54 14.41
CA CYS A 76 1.31 3.12 14.18
C CYS A 76 2.71 2.66 14.65
N GLY A 77 2.79 1.46 15.22
CA GLY A 77 4.01 0.83 15.71
C GLY A 77 4.85 0.15 14.63
N MET A 78 4.39 0.12 13.37
CA MET A 78 5.16 -0.43 12.26
C MET A 78 6.34 0.48 11.91
N PRO A 79 7.51 -0.08 11.54
CA PRO A 79 8.63 0.71 11.04
C PRO A 79 8.27 1.45 9.75
N ASP A 80 8.69 2.71 9.65
CA ASP A 80 8.48 3.54 8.46
C ASP A 80 9.33 3.07 7.27
N ILE A 81 10.54 2.59 7.57
CA ILE A 81 11.48 2.09 6.58
C ILE A 81 11.89 0.67 6.97
N GLN A 82 11.57 -0.30 6.13
CA GLN A 82 11.99 -1.69 6.34
C GLN A 82 13.47 -1.86 5.95
N VAL A 83 14.40 -1.38 6.80
CA VAL A 83 15.85 -1.44 6.53
C VAL A 83 16.46 -2.82 6.83
N LEU A 84 15.86 -3.62 7.73
CA LEU A 84 16.52 -4.78 8.33
C LEU A 84 15.79 -6.13 8.26
N ALA A 85 14.79 -6.30 7.39
CA ALA A 85 14.35 -7.67 7.09
C ALA A 85 15.36 -8.32 6.13
N GLU A 86 16.26 -9.16 6.66
CA GLU A 86 17.19 -10.05 5.94
C GLU A 86 16.53 -10.97 4.88
N PHE A 87 15.24 -10.81 4.63
CA PHE A 87 14.56 -11.34 3.47
C PHE A 87 13.73 -10.22 2.82
N LYS A 88 14.33 -9.50 1.86
CA LYS A 88 13.59 -8.76 0.83
C LYS A 88 12.76 -9.72 -0.01
N THR A 89 11.69 -10.27 0.56
CA THR A 89 10.54 -10.70 -0.24
C THR A 89 9.78 -9.43 -0.58
N ALA A 90 9.45 -9.21 -1.85
CA ALA A 90 8.59 -8.13 -2.32
C ALA A 90 7.38 -7.90 -1.39
N PRO A 91 6.77 -6.69 -1.34
CA PRO A 91 5.59 -6.42 -0.50
C PRO A 91 4.65 -7.62 -0.59
N THR A 92 4.55 -8.34 0.53
CA THR A 92 3.83 -9.60 0.53
C THR A 92 2.38 -9.24 0.32
N LYS A 93 1.74 -9.93 -0.61
CA LYS A 93 0.30 -9.79 -0.83
C LYS A 93 -0.34 -11.14 -0.67
N TRP A 94 -1.57 -11.12 -0.18
CA TRP A 94 -2.44 -12.28 -0.25
C TRP A 94 -2.61 -12.74 -1.71
N ILE A 95 -2.40 -14.04 -1.97
CA ILE A 95 -2.61 -14.63 -3.29
C ILE A 95 -4.11 -14.78 -3.54
N GLN A 96 -4.85 -15.21 -2.52
CA GLN A 96 -6.30 -15.31 -2.56
C GLN A 96 -6.97 -13.93 -2.46
N LYS A 97 -8.13 -13.81 -3.10
CA LYS A 97 -8.95 -12.59 -3.06
C LYS A 97 -10.06 -12.65 -2.02
N ARG A 98 -10.40 -13.83 -1.52
CA ARG A 98 -11.38 -14.03 -0.44
C ARG A 98 -10.59 -14.29 0.83
N LEU A 99 -10.58 -13.33 1.73
CA LEU A 99 -9.89 -13.40 3.00
C LEU A 99 -10.90 -13.58 4.12
N SER A 100 -10.52 -14.35 5.12
CA SER A 100 -11.27 -14.55 6.34
C SER A 100 -10.68 -13.68 7.44
N TYR A 101 -11.53 -13.15 8.32
CA TYR A 101 -11.05 -12.44 9.52
C TYR A 101 -11.75 -12.91 10.78
N GLN A 102 -11.00 -12.95 11.88
CA GLN A 102 -11.49 -13.29 13.21
C GLN A 102 -11.28 -12.11 14.16
N ILE A 103 -12.27 -11.85 15.00
CA ILE A 103 -12.17 -10.90 16.13
C ILE A 103 -11.98 -11.74 17.39
N ILE A 104 -10.75 -11.81 17.89
CA ILE A 104 -10.35 -12.67 19.03
C ILE A 104 -11.00 -12.14 20.33
N ASN A 105 -10.89 -10.84 20.57
CA ASN A 105 -11.49 -10.14 21.69
C ASN A 105 -11.89 -8.72 21.26
N ARG A 106 -12.44 -7.94 22.20
CA ARG A 106 -12.94 -6.57 21.96
C ARG A 106 -12.62 -5.73 23.18
N SER A 107 -12.25 -4.48 22.95
CA SER A 107 -12.11 -3.49 24.01
C SER A 107 -13.44 -3.31 24.78
N PRO A 108 -13.40 -3.20 26.12
CA PRO A 108 -14.57 -2.90 26.93
C PRO A 108 -14.98 -1.42 26.87
N ASP A 109 -14.15 -0.53 26.30
CA ASP A 109 -14.44 0.91 26.17
C ASP A 109 -15.65 1.20 25.29
N LEU A 110 -15.94 0.29 24.35
CA LEU A 110 -17.05 0.37 23.42
C LEU A 110 -17.97 -0.85 23.54
N PRO A 111 -19.29 -0.69 23.30
CA PRO A 111 -20.18 -1.83 23.18
C PRO A 111 -19.69 -2.80 22.11
N ARG A 112 -19.77 -4.11 22.39
CA ARG A 112 -19.28 -5.15 21.46
C ARG A 112 -19.83 -5.03 20.03
N SER A 113 -21.09 -4.59 19.89
CA SER A 113 -21.74 -4.34 18.62
C SER A 113 -21.10 -3.18 17.85
N VAL A 114 -20.66 -2.13 18.54
CA VAL A 114 -19.97 -0.98 17.95
C VAL A 114 -18.60 -1.40 17.46
N VAL A 115 -17.82 -2.13 18.26
CA VAL A 115 -16.52 -2.68 17.84
C VAL A 115 -16.67 -3.55 16.59
N ASP A 116 -17.63 -4.48 16.60
CA ASP A 116 -17.91 -5.34 15.44
C ASP A 116 -18.31 -4.54 14.20
N GLN A 117 -19.13 -3.50 14.35
CA GLN A 117 -19.56 -2.64 13.25
C GLN A 117 -18.39 -1.84 12.67
N VAL A 118 -17.57 -1.22 13.53
CA VAL A 118 -16.41 -0.42 13.10
C VAL A 118 -15.40 -1.29 12.36
N LEU A 119 -15.11 -2.50 12.86
CA LEU A 119 -14.19 -3.43 12.18
C LEU A 119 -14.77 -3.90 10.84
N ALA A 120 -16.07 -4.21 10.76
CA ALA A 120 -16.71 -4.57 9.50
C ALA A 120 -16.69 -3.42 8.49
N GLU A 121 -16.92 -2.18 8.93
CA GLU A 121 -16.82 -0.96 8.12
C GLU A 121 -15.38 -0.74 7.60
N SER A 122 -14.38 -0.97 8.46
CA SER A 122 -12.97 -0.86 8.10
C SER A 122 -12.57 -1.82 6.97
N PHE A 123 -13.00 -3.08 7.04
CA PHE A 123 -12.83 -4.03 5.93
C PHE A 123 -13.60 -3.63 4.67
N LYS A 124 -14.80 -3.07 4.84
CA LYS A 124 -15.63 -2.64 3.72
C LYS A 124 -14.92 -1.55 2.92
N ILE A 125 -14.33 -0.55 3.57
CA ILE A 125 -13.58 0.55 2.95
C ILE A 125 -12.52 0.02 1.98
N TRP A 126 -11.72 -0.98 2.39
CA TRP A 126 -10.72 -1.60 1.51
C TRP A 126 -11.35 -2.45 0.39
N SER A 127 -12.43 -3.17 0.68
CA SER A 127 -13.12 -3.99 -0.33
C SER A 127 -13.83 -3.19 -1.42
N ASP A 128 -14.23 -1.94 -1.12
CA ASP A 128 -14.89 -1.06 -2.08
C ASP A 128 -13.92 -0.62 -3.20
N VAL A 129 -12.62 -0.50 -2.89
CA VAL A 129 -11.60 0.01 -3.83
C VAL A 129 -10.69 -1.07 -4.42
N THR A 130 -10.81 -2.32 -3.98
CA THR A 130 -10.00 -3.48 -4.41
C THR A 130 -10.85 -4.66 -4.87
N SER A 131 -10.24 -5.65 -5.52
CA SER A 131 -10.91 -6.92 -5.83
C SER A 131 -11.02 -7.91 -4.65
N LEU A 132 -10.67 -7.50 -3.42
CA LEU A 132 -10.71 -8.34 -2.23
C LEU A 132 -12.12 -8.46 -1.64
N ARG A 133 -12.41 -9.58 -0.98
CA ARG A 133 -13.64 -9.85 -0.26
C ARG A 133 -13.30 -10.41 1.11
N PHE A 134 -13.97 -9.92 2.14
CA PHE A 134 -13.72 -10.29 3.53
C PHE A 134 -14.92 -11.02 4.11
N ASN A 135 -14.68 -12.14 4.79
CA ASN A 135 -15.73 -12.87 5.50
C ASN A 135 -15.31 -13.06 6.96
N ARG A 136 -16.19 -12.68 7.87
CA ARG A 136 -15.97 -12.93 9.29
C ARG A 136 -16.11 -14.43 9.58
N VAL A 137 -15.18 -14.98 10.33
CA VAL A 137 -15.21 -16.36 10.83
C VAL A 137 -14.97 -16.39 12.33
N ASN A 138 -15.37 -17.49 12.98
CA ASN A 138 -15.15 -17.72 14.41
C ASN A 138 -14.07 -18.81 14.65
N THR A 139 -13.27 -19.13 13.64
CA THR A 139 -12.23 -20.16 13.68
C THR A 139 -10.86 -19.54 13.91
N GLU A 140 -9.95 -20.26 14.58
CA GLU A 140 -8.57 -19.79 14.84
C GLU A 140 -7.69 -19.72 13.57
N ASP A 141 -8.09 -20.40 12.50
CA ASP A 141 -7.40 -20.44 11.19
C ASP A 141 -7.79 -19.29 10.24
N ALA A 142 -8.24 -18.14 10.77
CA ALA A 142 -8.53 -16.98 9.93
C ALA A 142 -7.26 -16.37 9.31
N ASP A 143 -7.36 -15.84 8.09
CA ASP A 143 -6.25 -15.16 7.41
C ASP A 143 -5.82 -13.88 8.16
N LEU A 144 -6.81 -13.17 8.72
CA LEU A 144 -6.63 -11.91 9.44
C LEU A 144 -7.14 -12.04 10.87
N LYS A 145 -6.33 -11.70 11.87
CA LYS A 145 -6.65 -11.95 13.28
C LYS A 145 -6.54 -10.68 14.09
N ILE A 146 -7.68 -10.19 14.58
CA ILE A 146 -7.79 -8.93 15.31
C ILE A 146 -7.81 -9.20 16.81
N ARG A 147 -6.91 -8.54 17.55
CA ARG A 147 -6.83 -8.64 19.00
C ARG A 147 -6.54 -7.28 19.62
N PHE A 148 -7.12 -7.04 20.78
CA PHE A 148 -6.76 -5.95 21.67
C PHE A 148 -5.92 -6.51 22.83
N ALA A 149 -4.80 -5.87 23.16
CA ALA A 149 -3.92 -6.31 24.25
C ALA A 149 -3.11 -5.14 24.80
N SER A 150 -2.62 -5.25 26.04
CA SER A 150 -1.74 -4.25 26.66
C SER A 150 -0.33 -4.80 26.83
N GLY A 151 0.67 -3.90 26.83
CA GLY A 151 2.06 -4.22 27.16
C GLY A 151 2.65 -5.40 26.37
N ALA A 152 3.41 -6.27 27.04
CA ALA A 152 3.96 -7.49 26.44
C ALA A 152 2.83 -8.50 26.19
N HIS A 153 2.51 -8.74 24.91
CA HIS A 153 1.32 -9.49 24.51
C HIS A 153 1.61 -10.69 23.61
N SER A 154 2.89 -11.06 23.46
CA SER A 154 3.35 -12.29 22.81
C SER A 154 4.72 -12.71 23.36
N ASN A 155 5.10 -13.98 23.13
CA ASN A 155 6.43 -14.49 23.48
C ASN A 155 7.48 -14.27 22.38
N SER A 156 7.10 -13.66 21.25
CA SER A 156 7.98 -13.36 20.12
C SER A 156 8.59 -11.98 20.28
N GLN A 157 9.92 -11.90 20.15
CA GLN A 157 10.66 -10.63 20.09
C GLN A 157 10.25 -9.74 18.90
N TYR A 158 9.58 -10.31 17.89
CA TYR A 158 9.09 -9.60 16.71
C TYR A 158 7.67 -9.03 16.89
N ASP A 159 7.04 -9.27 18.05
CA ASP A 159 5.76 -8.68 18.43
C ASP A 159 6.08 -7.66 19.54
N GLY A 160 6.27 -6.40 19.14
CA GLY A 160 6.68 -5.33 20.06
C GLY A 160 5.70 -5.19 21.22
N ALA A 161 6.18 -4.99 22.44
CA ALA A 161 5.29 -4.65 23.54
C ALA A 161 4.67 -3.27 23.30
N PHE A 162 3.40 -3.09 23.67
CA PHE A 162 2.80 -1.76 23.66
C PHE A 162 3.36 -0.89 24.80
N ASP A 163 3.37 0.43 24.59
CA ASP A 163 3.96 1.41 25.48
C ASP A 163 2.94 2.08 26.43
N GLY A 164 1.69 1.61 26.38
CA GLY A 164 0.59 2.16 27.14
C GLY A 164 0.03 3.42 26.49
N ARG A 165 -0.81 4.15 27.24
CA ARG A 165 -1.56 5.31 26.71
C ARG A 165 -0.71 6.31 25.93
N GLY A 166 -1.17 6.61 24.74
CA GLY A 166 -0.69 7.67 23.88
C GLY A 166 -0.02 7.11 22.64
N ASN A 167 1.25 6.75 22.73
CA ASN A 167 2.08 6.69 21.54
C ASN A 167 1.77 5.52 20.59
N VAL A 168 2.27 4.30 20.79
CA VAL A 168 2.01 3.24 19.79
C VAL A 168 0.57 2.75 19.95
N LEU A 169 -0.31 3.15 19.03
CA LEU A 169 -1.75 2.86 19.12
C LEU A 169 -2.10 1.42 18.75
N ALA A 170 -1.35 0.87 17.80
CA ALA A 170 -1.58 -0.43 17.21
C ALA A 170 -0.37 -0.83 16.35
N HIS A 171 -0.33 -2.10 15.97
CA HIS A 171 0.51 -2.59 14.88
C HIS A 171 -0.15 -3.76 14.17
N ALA A 172 0.36 -4.10 13.00
CA ALA A 172 -0.11 -5.21 12.20
C ALA A 172 1.03 -5.99 11.58
N PHE A 173 0.72 -7.19 11.10
CA PHE A 173 1.68 -8.04 10.44
C PHE A 173 1.29 -8.19 8.98
N PHE A 174 2.28 -8.06 8.10
CA PHE A 174 2.09 -8.16 6.65
C PHE A 174 1.45 -9.51 6.22
N PRO A 175 0.93 -9.59 4.98
CA PRO A 175 0.33 -10.81 4.45
C PRO A 175 1.21 -12.05 4.63
N ARG A 176 0.53 -13.19 4.89
CA ARG A 176 1.01 -14.48 5.43
C ARG A 176 0.86 -14.62 6.94
N ASP A 177 1.04 -13.54 7.70
CA ASP A 177 0.79 -13.54 9.15
C ASP A 177 -0.61 -12.96 9.43
N GLY A 178 -0.86 -11.72 9.02
CA GLY A 178 -2.21 -11.12 9.04
C GLY A 178 -2.75 -10.80 10.43
N ARG A 179 -1.96 -10.95 11.50
CA ARG A 179 -2.33 -10.45 12.83
C ARG A 179 -2.42 -8.92 12.84
N ILE A 180 -3.38 -8.40 13.60
CA ILE A 180 -3.61 -6.97 13.83
C ILE A 180 -3.85 -6.82 15.32
N HIS A 181 -2.98 -6.05 15.99
CA HIS A 181 -3.05 -5.81 17.42
C HIS A 181 -3.32 -4.33 17.69
N PHE A 182 -4.30 -4.09 18.56
CA PHE A 182 -4.65 -2.75 19.07
C PHE A 182 -4.19 -2.65 20.52
N ASP A 183 -3.56 -1.53 20.90
CA ASP A 183 -3.19 -1.30 22.30
C ASP A 183 -4.45 -1.07 23.14
N GLU A 184 -4.75 -1.98 24.06
CA GLU A 184 -5.91 -1.89 24.95
C GLU A 184 -5.74 -0.82 26.03
N ASP A 185 -4.54 -0.27 26.23
CA ASP A 185 -4.37 0.83 27.18
C ASP A 185 -4.93 2.16 26.65
N GLU A 186 -5.13 2.29 25.33
CA GLU A 186 -5.77 3.43 24.68
C GLU A 186 -7.22 3.67 25.10
N ASP A 187 -7.72 4.89 24.93
CA ASP A 187 -9.14 5.22 25.13
C ASP A 187 -9.89 5.04 23.80
N TRP A 188 -10.40 3.83 23.54
CA TRP A 188 -11.02 3.52 22.26
C TRP A 188 -12.39 4.18 22.11
N THR A 189 -12.56 4.99 21.07
CA THR A 189 -13.80 5.71 20.80
C THR A 189 -14.30 5.49 19.38
N ASP A 190 -15.61 5.70 19.18
CA ASP A 190 -16.24 5.81 17.86
C ASP A 190 -16.93 7.16 17.73
N LYS A 191 -16.75 7.83 16.57
CA LYS A 191 -17.42 9.08 16.20
C LYS A 191 -17.31 10.22 17.22
N THR A 192 -16.21 10.30 17.94
CA THR A 192 -15.93 11.44 18.84
C THR A 192 -14.60 12.09 18.54
N LEU A 193 -14.47 13.38 18.84
CA LEU A 193 -13.23 14.15 18.64
C LEU A 193 -12.18 13.93 19.74
N ARG A 194 -12.53 13.18 20.80
CA ARG A 194 -11.64 12.88 21.93
C ARG A 194 -11.33 11.38 21.96
N GLY A 195 -10.21 11.01 22.55
CA GLY A 195 -9.75 9.62 22.56
C GLY A 195 -9.24 9.14 21.20
N THR A 196 -9.08 7.83 21.11
CA THR A 196 -8.45 7.14 19.96
C THR A 196 -9.54 6.50 19.11
N ASN A 197 -9.73 7.00 17.90
CA ASN A 197 -10.82 6.61 17.02
C ASN A 197 -10.52 5.25 16.40
N LEU A 198 -11.30 4.24 16.78
CA LEU A 198 -11.08 2.86 16.36
C LEU A 198 -11.16 2.68 14.84
N LEU A 199 -12.07 3.40 14.15
CA LEU A 199 -12.21 3.32 12.70
C LEU A 199 -10.91 3.74 11.99
N TRP A 200 -10.33 4.88 12.40
CA TRP A 200 -9.09 5.36 11.80
C TRP A 200 -7.96 4.35 11.94
N VAL A 201 -7.73 3.86 13.16
CA VAL A 201 -6.62 2.93 13.44
C VAL A 201 -6.86 1.60 12.74
N ALA A 202 -8.09 1.07 12.79
CA ALA A 202 -8.40 -0.19 12.13
C ALA A 202 -8.24 -0.13 10.60
N VAL A 203 -8.64 0.97 9.95
CA VAL A 203 -8.44 1.12 8.50
C VAL A 203 -6.93 1.15 8.17
N HIS A 204 -6.12 1.85 8.97
CA HIS A 204 -4.67 1.92 8.82
C HIS A 204 -4.03 0.52 8.95
N GLU A 205 -4.27 -0.15 10.07
CA GLU A 205 -3.65 -1.46 10.35
C GLU A 205 -4.10 -2.56 9.39
N ILE A 206 -5.36 -2.53 8.94
CA ILE A 206 -5.82 -3.44 7.88
C ILE A 206 -5.03 -3.17 6.59
N GLY A 207 -4.66 -1.93 6.29
CA GLY A 207 -3.81 -1.61 5.15
C GLY A 207 -2.47 -2.36 5.20
N HIS A 208 -1.80 -2.37 6.35
CA HIS A 208 -0.59 -3.18 6.58
C HIS A 208 -0.84 -4.68 6.45
N ALA A 209 -1.91 -5.19 7.06
CA ALA A 209 -2.28 -6.59 6.95
C ALA A 209 -2.67 -7.01 5.52
N LEU A 210 -2.89 -6.03 4.63
CA LEU A 210 -3.08 -6.21 3.18
C LEU A 210 -1.81 -5.93 2.35
N GLY A 211 -0.70 -5.55 2.96
CA GLY A 211 0.57 -5.39 2.25
C GLY A 211 0.97 -3.95 1.93
N LEU A 212 0.24 -2.94 2.43
CA LEU A 212 0.64 -1.54 2.30
C LEU A 212 1.71 -1.18 3.33
N GLU A 213 2.68 -0.41 2.90
CA GLU A 213 3.64 0.25 3.79
C GLU A 213 3.13 1.65 4.15
N HIS A 214 3.81 2.31 5.08
CA HIS A 214 3.51 3.70 5.39
C HIS A 214 3.69 4.62 4.18
N SER A 215 2.83 5.62 4.08
CA SER A 215 2.89 6.68 3.06
C SER A 215 3.58 7.92 3.61
N GLU A 216 4.35 8.61 2.77
CA GLU A 216 4.88 9.95 3.05
C GLU A 216 3.79 11.05 2.89
N VAL A 217 2.61 10.70 2.35
CA VAL A 217 1.52 11.65 2.12
C VAL A 217 0.73 11.85 3.42
N THR A 218 0.92 12.97 4.10
CA THR A 218 0.32 13.28 5.42
C THR A 218 -1.20 13.22 5.51
N ARG A 219 -1.91 13.19 4.38
CA ARG A 219 -3.37 13.08 4.28
C ARG A 219 -3.87 11.67 3.93
N ALA A 220 -2.96 10.74 3.66
CA ALA A 220 -3.26 9.34 3.39
C ALA A 220 -3.58 8.61 4.70
N ILE A 221 -4.45 7.60 4.65
CA ILE A 221 -4.71 6.80 5.85
C ILE A 221 -3.45 6.03 6.25
N MET A 222 -2.62 5.62 5.29
CA MET A 222 -1.34 4.95 5.56
C MET A 222 -0.21 5.89 6.04
N PHE A 223 -0.47 7.18 6.29
CA PHE A 223 0.49 8.02 7.00
C PHE A 223 0.58 7.55 8.46
N PRO A 224 1.78 7.32 9.04
CA PRO A 224 1.93 6.63 10.33
C PRO A 224 1.29 7.35 11.51
N TYR A 225 1.18 8.68 11.47
CA TYR A 225 0.73 9.46 12.63
C TYR A 225 -0.77 9.65 12.63
N TYR A 226 -1.37 9.38 13.78
CA TYR A 226 -2.79 9.54 14.04
C TYR A 226 -3.27 10.96 13.76
N SER A 227 -4.38 11.08 13.04
CA SER A 227 -4.98 12.38 12.70
C SER A 227 -6.33 12.64 13.37
N GLY A 228 -6.81 11.72 14.21
CA GLY A 228 -8.09 11.89 14.90
C GLY A 228 -9.28 11.35 14.12
N TYR A 229 -10.45 11.42 14.76
CA TYR A 229 -11.73 11.16 14.09
C TYR A 229 -12.00 12.19 12.99
N ASN A 230 -12.35 11.69 11.80
CA ASN A 230 -12.82 12.49 10.68
C ASN A 230 -14.23 12.00 10.26
N PRO A 231 -15.30 12.81 10.43
CA PRO A 231 -16.65 12.42 10.04
C PRO A 231 -16.83 12.25 8.52
N ASN A 232 -15.96 12.85 7.72
CA ASN A 232 -15.97 12.77 6.26
C ASN A 232 -14.80 11.90 5.75
N PHE A 233 -14.45 10.85 6.50
CA PHE A 233 -13.34 9.99 6.14
C PHE A 233 -13.55 9.34 4.78
N HIS A 234 -12.51 9.43 3.94
CA HIS A 234 -12.38 8.68 2.71
C HIS A 234 -10.90 8.37 2.48
N LEU A 235 -10.61 7.26 1.80
CA LEU A 235 -9.25 6.94 1.41
C LEU A 235 -8.67 8.05 0.52
N HIS A 236 -7.39 8.35 0.70
CA HIS A 236 -6.66 9.25 -0.19
C HIS A 236 -6.36 8.54 -1.52
N THR A 237 -6.08 9.32 -2.57
CA THR A 237 -5.71 8.74 -3.88
C THR A 237 -4.44 7.90 -3.81
N ASP A 238 -3.55 8.22 -2.86
CA ASP A 238 -2.32 7.46 -2.59
C ASP A 238 -2.63 6.07 -2.03
N ASP A 239 -3.47 5.98 -0.99
CA ASP A 239 -3.93 4.70 -0.42
C ASP A 239 -4.60 3.82 -1.49
N ILE A 240 -5.47 4.44 -2.30
CA ILE A 240 -6.20 3.78 -3.38
C ILE A 240 -5.22 3.27 -4.45
N ALA A 241 -4.23 4.08 -4.83
CA ALA A 241 -3.23 3.68 -5.82
C ALA A 241 -2.33 2.54 -5.29
N GLY A 242 -1.88 2.64 -4.03
CA GLY A 242 -1.09 1.64 -3.35
C GLY A 242 -1.80 0.29 -3.32
N ILE A 243 -3.04 0.26 -2.84
CA ILE A 243 -3.77 -1.02 -2.69
C ILE A 243 -4.15 -1.63 -4.03
N ARG A 244 -4.46 -0.79 -5.04
CA ARG A 244 -4.73 -1.26 -6.40
C ARG A 244 -3.49 -1.74 -7.11
N SER A 245 -2.29 -1.29 -6.73
CA SER A 245 -1.04 -1.85 -7.26
C SER A 245 -0.84 -3.32 -6.85
N LEU A 246 -1.36 -3.70 -5.67
CA LEU A 246 -1.28 -5.06 -5.13
C LEU A 246 -2.40 -5.96 -5.68
N TYR A 247 -3.63 -5.45 -5.67
CA TYR A 247 -4.86 -6.24 -5.86
C TYR A 247 -5.70 -5.85 -7.08
N GLY A 248 -5.31 -4.81 -7.81
CA GLY A 248 -6.14 -4.21 -8.85
C GLY A 248 -7.41 -3.57 -8.28
N ASN A 249 -8.16 -2.92 -9.16
CA ASN A 249 -9.48 -2.39 -8.83
C ASN A 249 -10.52 -3.53 -8.89
N ASN A 250 -11.73 -3.27 -8.42
CA ASN A 250 -12.91 -4.11 -8.72
C ASN A 250 -13.26 -4.19 -10.23
N ASP A 251 -12.53 -3.50 -11.10
CA ASP A 251 -12.84 -3.33 -12.53
C ASP A 251 -11.62 -3.56 -13.44
N ASP A 252 -11.75 -4.54 -14.35
CA ASP A 252 -10.84 -4.79 -15.50
C ASP A 252 -10.87 -3.68 -16.56
N TRP A 253 -11.62 -2.61 -16.30
CA TRP A 253 -11.98 -1.54 -17.22
C TRP A 253 -11.47 -0.19 -16.70
N MET A 254 -11.00 0.67 -17.61
CA MET A 254 -10.65 2.07 -17.33
C MET A 254 -11.89 2.85 -16.91
N ASP A 255 -11.69 3.99 -16.24
CA ASP A 255 -12.80 4.87 -15.85
C ASP A 255 -13.58 5.36 -17.08
N THR A 256 -14.86 5.66 -16.88
CA THR A 256 -15.78 6.08 -17.94
C THR A 256 -15.28 7.30 -18.73
N ILE A 257 -15.05 7.11 -20.03
CA ILE A 257 -14.60 8.14 -20.97
C ILE A 257 -15.82 8.83 -21.58
N ARG A 258 -16.40 9.80 -20.86
CA ARG A 258 -17.64 10.49 -21.31
C ARG A 258 -17.50 11.35 -22.57
N SER A 259 -16.29 11.51 -23.12
CA SER A 259 -16.00 12.41 -24.25
C SER A 259 -15.49 11.74 -25.51
N ARG A 260 -15.38 10.39 -25.55
CA ARG A 260 -14.82 9.65 -26.69
C ARG A 260 -15.61 8.37 -26.93
N CYS A 261 -16.16 8.22 -28.12
CA CYS A 261 -16.93 7.05 -28.57
C CYS A 261 -16.50 6.66 -30.00
N PHE A 262 -16.85 5.46 -30.44
CA PHE A 262 -16.79 5.08 -31.85
C PHE A 262 -18.01 5.61 -32.63
N THR A 263 -17.78 6.02 -33.88
CA THR A 263 -18.87 6.16 -34.87
C THR A 263 -19.52 4.80 -35.14
N PRO A 264 -20.82 4.70 -35.49
CA PRO A 264 -21.52 3.43 -35.73
C PRO A 264 -20.77 2.45 -36.64
N HIS A 265 -20.11 2.95 -37.69
CA HIS A 265 -19.33 2.15 -38.65
C HIS A 265 -17.97 1.62 -38.15
N ARG A 266 -17.59 1.91 -36.89
CA ARG A 266 -16.34 1.43 -36.26
C ARG A 266 -16.60 0.41 -35.14
N ALA A 267 -17.86 0.16 -34.80
CA ALA A 267 -18.22 -0.98 -33.97
C ALA A 267 -18.04 -2.25 -34.81
N LEU A 268 -17.29 -3.22 -34.28
CA LEU A 268 -17.17 -4.53 -34.92
C LEU A 268 -18.40 -5.40 -34.62
N LYS A 269 -19.09 -5.12 -33.51
CA LYS A 269 -20.36 -5.76 -33.16
C LYS A 269 -21.27 -4.81 -32.39
N ILE A 270 -22.56 -4.91 -32.65
CA ILE A 270 -23.62 -4.20 -31.92
C ILE A 270 -24.48 -5.24 -31.20
N VAL A 271 -24.63 -5.10 -29.90
CA VAL A 271 -25.49 -5.92 -29.04
C VAL A 271 -26.69 -5.07 -28.62
N LYS A 272 -27.90 -5.57 -28.88
CA LYS A 272 -29.17 -4.92 -28.54
C LYS A 272 -29.69 -5.43 -27.19
N ASP A 273 -30.70 -4.74 -26.66
CA ASP A 273 -31.40 -5.07 -25.41
C ASP A 273 -30.48 -5.16 -24.18
N VAL A 274 -29.39 -4.38 -24.18
CA VAL A 274 -28.42 -4.36 -23.10
C VAL A 274 -28.89 -3.44 -21.98
N THR A 275 -29.13 -4.02 -20.80
CA THR A 275 -29.80 -3.35 -19.69
C THR A 275 -28.91 -2.39 -18.90
N SER A 276 -27.58 -2.52 -18.99
CA SER A 276 -26.62 -1.69 -18.26
C SER A 276 -25.24 -1.62 -18.92
N LEU A 277 -24.42 -0.64 -18.51
CA LEU A 277 -23.00 -0.56 -18.89
C LEU A 277 -22.22 -1.82 -18.47
N GLN A 278 -22.57 -2.43 -17.34
CA GLN A 278 -21.91 -3.65 -16.88
C GLN A 278 -22.21 -4.84 -17.80
N ALA A 279 -23.47 -5.04 -18.19
CA ALA A 279 -23.84 -6.05 -19.16
C ALA A 279 -23.15 -5.83 -20.52
N CYS A 280 -22.92 -4.57 -20.90
CA CYS A 280 -22.15 -4.21 -22.09
C CYS A 280 -20.66 -4.60 -21.97
N LYS A 281 -20.03 -4.35 -20.82
CA LYS A 281 -18.66 -4.81 -20.52
C LYS A 281 -18.56 -6.34 -20.57
N ASP A 282 -19.56 -7.04 -20.02
CA ASP A 282 -19.56 -8.52 -19.97
C ASP A 282 -19.73 -9.13 -21.36
N ALA A 283 -20.58 -8.55 -22.21
CA ALA A 283 -20.69 -8.94 -23.61
C ALA A 283 -19.36 -8.81 -24.38
N CYS A 284 -18.57 -7.77 -24.11
CA CYS A 284 -17.23 -7.63 -24.65
C CYS A 284 -16.26 -8.72 -24.15
N LYS A 285 -16.32 -9.09 -22.86
CA LYS A 285 -15.48 -10.16 -22.30
C LYS A 285 -15.79 -11.52 -22.92
N GLN A 286 -17.05 -11.75 -23.29
CA GLN A 286 -17.53 -12.99 -23.89
C GLN A 286 -17.40 -13.02 -25.43
N GLU A 287 -16.96 -11.93 -26.04
CA GLU A 287 -16.80 -11.85 -27.49
C GLU A 287 -15.60 -12.66 -27.96
N GLN A 288 -15.85 -13.68 -28.78
CA GLN A 288 -14.83 -14.62 -29.25
C GLN A 288 -14.39 -14.36 -30.69
N SER A 289 -15.18 -13.61 -31.48
CA SER A 289 -14.86 -13.36 -32.89
C SER A 289 -13.73 -12.34 -33.08
N PHE A 290 -13.45 -11.51 -32.08
CA PHE A 290 -12.31 -10.60 -32.04
C PHE A 290 -11.94 -10.26 -30.59
N GLY A 291 -10.67 -9.93 -30.35
CA GLY A 291 -10.23 -9.47 -29.03
C GLY A 291 -10.85 -8.12 -28.71
N CYS A 292 -11.97 -8.12 -27.98
CA CYS A 292 -12.69 -6.89 -27.65
C CYS A 292 -11.95 -6.11 -26.54
N LEU A 293 -11.62 -4.85 -26.85
CA LEU A 293 -10.78 -3.96 -26.02
C LEU A 293 -11.54 -2.72 -25.54
N ALA A 294 -12.67 -2.36 -26.16
CA ALA A 294 -13.43 -1.16 -25.83
C ALA A 294 -14.92 -1.34 -26.08
N VAL A 295 -15.74 -0.62 -25.31
CA VAL A 295 -17.20 -0.57 -25.49
C VAL A 295 -17.76 0.84 -25.44
N ASP A 296 -18.88 1.05 -26.16
CA ASP A 296 -19.76 2.21 -26.02
C ASP A 296 -21.18 1.75 -25.66
N TYR A 297 -21.71 2.24 -24.55
CA TYR A 297 -23.07 1.91 -24.09
C TYR A 297 -24.01 3.10 -24.21
N ASN A 298 -25.17 2.93 -24.84
CA ASN A 298 -26.24 3.92 -24.85
C ASN A 298 -27.41 3.43 -23.99
N GLU A 299 -27.65 4.14 -22.89
CA GLU A 299 -28.69 3.80 -21.93
C GLU A 299 -30.11 4.00 -22.48
N ARG A 300 -30.31 5.03 -23.31
CA ARG A 300 -31.62 5.36 -23.90
C ARG A 300 -32.02 4.33 -24.95
N GLU A 301 -31.06 3.86 -25.73
CA GLU A 301 -31.28 2.92 -26.83
C GLU A 301 -31.09 1.45 -26.43
N LYS A 302 -30.62 1.19 -25.20
CA LYS A 302 -30.24 -0.15 -24.70
C LYS A 302 -29.30 -0.88 -25.68
N GLU A 303 -28.36 -0.12 -26.24
CA GLU A 303 -27.43 -0.59 -27.26
C GLU A 303 -26.00 -0.59 -26.71
N CYS A 304 -25.26 -1.67 -26.96
CA CYS A 304 -23.85 -1.80 -26.65
C CYS A 304 -23.04 -2.03 -27.93
N ARG A 305 -21.99 -1.23 -28.12
CA ARG A 305 -21.07 -1.36 -29.25
C ARG A 305 -19.74 -1.90 -28.78
N LEU A 306 -19.22 -2.92 -29.46
CA LEU A 306 -17.98 -3.61 -29.14
C LEU A 306 -16.90 -3.29 -30.20
N SER A 307 -15.65 -3.11 -29.76
CA SER A 307 -14.51 -2.85 -30.65
C SER A 307 -13.24 -3.57 -30.20
N SER A 308 -12.41 -3.97 -31.16
CA SER A 308 -11.07 -4.51 -30.92
C SER A 308 -9.98 -3.43 -30.77
N THR A 309 -10.37 -2.15 -30.84
CA THR A 309 -9.45 -1.02 -30.75
C THR A 309 -9.80 -0.14 -29.56
N TYR A 310 -8.82 0.59 -29.04
CA TYR A 310 -9.04 1.60 -27.99
C TYR A 310 -9.59 2.91 -28.59
N HIS A 311 -10.44 3.65 -27.86
CA HIS A 311 -10.92 5.00 -28.21
C HIS A 311 -9.77 6.02 -28.28
N ARG A 312 -8.64 5.78 -27.59
CA ARG A 312 -7.44 6.63 -27.73
C ARG A 312 -6.89 6.68 -29.16
N ASN A 313 -7.16 5.66 -29.97
CA ASN A 313 -6.75 5.57 -31.37
C ASN A 313 -7.84 6.06 -32.34
N SER A 314 -8.98 6.56 -31.83
CA SER A 314 -10.08 7.09 -32.64
C SER A 314 -10.04 8.63 -32.68
N ARG A 315 -10.40 9.23 -33.83
CA ARG A 315 -10.47 10.69 -33.96
C ARG A 315 -11.57 11.20 -33.02
N ARG A 316 -11.23 12.13 -32.11
CA ARG A 316 -12.15 12.74 -31.13
C ARG A 316 -13.45 13.18 -31.81
N ARG A 317 -14.55 12.46 -31.57
CA ARG A 317 -15.88 12.88 -31.98
C ARG A 317 -16.83 12.59 -30.83
N TYR A 318 -17.55 13.62 -30.40
CA TYR A 318 -18.48 13.54 -29.27
C TYR A 318 -19.76 12.82 -29.71
N CYS A 319 -20.13 11.71 -29.07
CA CYS A 319 -21.44 11.09 -29.23
C CYS A 319 -22.30 11.44 -28.01
N ARG A 320 -23.37 12.19 -28.23
CA ARG A 320 -24.33 12.51 -27.17
C ARG A 320 -25.08 11.23 -26.77
N GLY A 321 -25.05 10.88 -25.48
CA GLY A 321 -25.82 9.74 -24.94
C GLY A 321 -25.09 8.41 -24.83
N TYR A 322 -23.82 8.33 -25.24
CA TYR A 322 -23.00 7.14 -25.06
C TYR A 322 -22.04 7.27 -23.87
N VAL A 323 -21.86 6.16 -23.16
CA VAL A 323 -20.95 5.97 -22.04
C VAL A 323 -19.88 4.98 -22.49
N SER A 324 -18.65 5.47 -22.62
CA SER A 324 -17.56 4.71 -23.24
C SER A 324 -16.54 4.24 -22.22
N THR A 325 -16.01 3.03 -22.38
CA THR A 325 -14.98 2.47 -21.50
C THR A 325 -14.07 1.51 -22.26
N GLU A 326 -12.85 1.31 -21.77
CA GLU A 326 -11.82 0.47 -22.38
C GLU A 326 -11.26 -0.52 -21.38
N ARG A 327 -10.81 -1.68 -21.82
CA ARG A 327 -10.08 -2.61 -20.95
C ARG A 327 -8.78 -1.96 -20.51
N LYS A 328 -8.41 -2.12 -19.24
CA LYS A 328 -7.08 -1.70 -18.77
C LYS A 328 -6.04 -2.56 -19.46
N THR A 329 -5.28 -1.98 -20.39
CA THR A 329 -4.01 -2.56 -20.84
C THR A 329 -3.08 -2.70 -19.63
N GLY A 330 -3.02 -3.88 -19.00
CA GLY A 330 -2.16 -4.02 -17.82
C GLY A 330 -2.33 -5.27 -16.94
N ALA A 331 -3.33 -6.12 -17.15
CA ALA A 331 -3.51 -7.31 -16.30
C ALA A 331 -2.66 -8.53 -16.73
N PHE A 332 -1.61 -8.33 -17.53
CA PHE A 332 -0.67 -9.39 -17.84
C PHE A 332 0.61 -9.21 -17.02
N PRO A 333 0.97 -10.18 -16.17
CA PRO A 333 2.23 -10.17 -15.45
C PRO A 333 3.41 -9.95 -16.42
N TRP A 334 4.41 -9.20 -15.98
CA TRP A 334 5.69 -9.13 -16.67
C TRP A 334 6.51 -10.35 -16.32
N THR A 335 7.03 -11.03 -17.33
CA THR A 335 7.97 -12.14 -17.13
C THR A 335 9.39 -11.59 -17.18
N ASP A 336 10.12 -11.68 -16.06
CA ASP A 336 11.55 -11.37 -15.99
C ASP A 336 12.37 -12.55 -16.51
N LYS A 337 13.09 -12.34 -17.61
CA LYS A 337 13.98 -13.32 -18.22
C LYS A 337 15.40 -12.79 -18.08
N ARG A 338 16.08 -13.23 -17.01
CA ARG A 338 17.46 -12.84 -16.71
C ARG A 338 18.40 -13.26 -17.82
N SER A 339 19.39 -12.41 -18.10
CA SER A 339 20.38 -12.65 -19.14
C SER A 339 19.73 -12.96 -20.49
N ALA A 340 18.66 -12.26 -20.85
CA ALA A 340 17.99 -12.40 -22.14
C ALA A 340 17.81 -11.04 -22.81
N CYS A 341 17.69 -11.02 -24.13
CA CYS A 341 17.43 -9.81 -24.93
C CYS A 341 16.89 -10.17 -26.33
N ILE A 342 16.31 -9.19 -27.01
CA ILE A 342 15.84 -9.21 -28.41
C ILE A 342 16.63 -8.15 -29.21
N ILE A 343 17.90 -8.44 -29.49
CA ILE A 343 18.83 -7.51 -30.13
C ILE A 343 18.27 -6.96 -31.44
N GLY A 344 18.36 -5.64 -31.62
CA GLY A 344 17.94 -4.95 -32.85
C GLY A 344 16.44 -4.66 -32.94
N HIS A 345 15.71 -4.86 -31.84
CA HIS A 345 14.28 -4.58 -31.76
C HIS A 345 13.93 -3.44 -30.80
N ASP A 346 14.77 -2.40 -30.79
CA ASP A 346 14.65 -1.24 -29.91
C ASP A 346 13.88 -0.11 -30.60
N ASP A 347 12.58 0.00 -30.32
CA ASP A 347 11.71 1.02 -30.91
C ASP A 347 11.85 2.39 -30.24
N ALA A 348 12.18 2.42 -28.95
CA ALA A 348 12.47 3.65 -28.22
C ALA A 348 13.52 3.41 -27.13
N ILE A 349 14.32 4.44 -26.86
CA ILE A 349 15.34 4.43 -25.82
C ILE A 349 14.93 5.40 -24.72
N VAL A 350 15.09 4.98 -23.46
CA VAL A 350 14.88 5.83 -22.29
C VAL A 350 16.16 5.89 -21.48
N ASP A 351 16.74 7.07 -21.38
CA ASP A 351 17.93 7.33 -20.57
C ASP A 351 17.59 7.66 -19.11
N ASN A 352 18.60 7.59 -18.24
CA ASN A 352 18.51 7.91 -16.81
C ASN A 352 17.48 7.08 -16.02
N ALA A 353 17.17 5.87 -16.49
CA ALA A 353 16.30 4.94 -15.80
C ALA A 353 17.02 4.31 -14.61
N GLN A 354 16.65 4.72 -13.39
CA GLN A 354 17.32 4.25 -12.17
C GLN A 354 17.09 2.75 -11.90
N CYS A 355 15.98 2.20 -12.39
CA CYS A 355 15.67 0.77 -12.26
C CYS A 355 14.71 0.30 -13.36
N TYR A 356 14.59 -1.02 -13.53
CA TYR A 356 13.70 -1.62 -14.54
C TYR A 356 12.22 -1.24 -14.38
N GLN A 357 11.77 -0.82 -13.17
CA GLN A 357 10.41 -0.33 -12.96
C GLN A 357 10.17 0.99 -13.71
N THR A 358 11.21 1.82 -13.87
CA THR A 358 11.14 3.04 -14.70
C THR A 358 10.87 2.66 -16.15
N CYS A 359 11.55 1.64 -16.67
CA CYS A 359 11.32 1.11 -18.02
C CYS A 359 9.91 0.57 -18.20
N LYS A 360 9.40 -0.14 -17.19
CA LYS A 360 8.02 -0.66 -17.18
C LYS A 360 6.99 0.46 -17.28
N VAL A 361 7.12 1.52 -16.47
CA VAL A 361 6.24 2.71 -16.53
C VAL A 361 6.33 3.36 -17.91
N LYS A 362 7.54 3.57 -18.42
CA LYS A 362 7.74 4.20 -19.72
C LYS A 362 7.18 3.38 -20.88
N CYS A 363 7.27 2.06 -20.81
CA CYS A 363 6.60 1.15 -21.74
C CYS A 363 5.06 1.22 -21.65
N TYR A 364 4.47 1.54 -20.50
CA TYR A 364 3.03 1.79 -20.41
C TYR A 364 2.61 3.18 -20.92
N GLU A 365 3.47 4.17 -20.74
CA GLU A 365 3.26 5.55 -21.19
C GLU A 365 3.52 5.73 -22.69
N GLU A 366 4.23 4.81 -23.33
CA GLU A 366 4.55 4.86 -24.75
C GLU A 366 3.26 4.90 -25.60
N THR A 367 3.16 5.90 -26.48
CA THR A 367 1.98 6.16 -27.29
C THR A 367 2.24 6.02 -28.79
N SER A 368 3.50 6.04 -29.22
CA SER A 368 3.88 5.90 -30.63
C SER A 368 3.79 4.46 -31.13
N PHE A 369 3.85 3.47 -30.23
CA PHE A 369 3.63 2.06 -30.52
C PHE A 369 3.13 1.29 -29.29
N VAL A 370 2.54 0.11 -29.52
CA VAL A 370 2.15 -0.79 -28.42
C VAL A 370 3.40 -1.48 -27.89
N CYS A 371 3.95 -1.00 -26.79
CA CYS A 371 5.12 -1.62 -26.18
C CYS A 371 4.75 -2.98 -25.55
N LEU A 372 5.39 -4.05 -26.02
CA LEU A 372 5.15 -5.44 -25.60
C LEU A 372 6.28 -5.99 -24.72
N SER A 373 7.50 -5.47 -24.88
CA SER A 373 8.66 -5.85 -24.08
C SER A 373 9.60 -4.67 -23.85
N PHE A 374 10.52 -4.81 -22.89
CA PHE A 374 11.63 -3.89 -22.70
C PHE A 374 12.86 -4.60 -22.15
N GLU A 375 14.02 -4.00 -22.40
CA GLU A 375 15.30 -4.39 -21.82
C GLU A 375 15.78 -3.31 -20.87
N PHE A 376 16.34 -3.72 -19.74
CA PHE A 376 16.98 -2.81 -18.80
C PHE A 376 18.45 -3.17 -18.61
N GLU A 377 19.32 -2.19 -18.83
CA GLU A 377 20.76 -2.32 -18.65
C GLU A 377 21.20 -1.48 -17.45
N SER A 378 21.52 -2.16 -16.35
CA SER A 378 21.82 -1.50 -15.08
C SER A 378 23.13 -0.69 -15.11
N ALA A 379 24.12 -1.12 -15.89
CA ALA A 379 25.43 -0.47 -15.96
C ALA A 379 25.36 0.96 -16.51
N ILE A 380 24.46 1.20 -17.47
CA ILE A 380 24.29 2.50 -18.15
C ILE A 380 22.95 3.18 -17.83
N LYS A 381 22.13 2.57 -16.96
CA LYS A 381 20.83 3.11 -16.53
C LYS A 381 19.91 3.44 -17.72
N GLN A 382 19.80 2.52 -18.67
CA GLN A 382 19.05 2.73 -19.92
C GLN A 382 18.00 1.64 -20.11
N CYS A 383 16.86 2.04 -20.68
CA CYS A 383 15.82 1.13 -21.15
C CYS A 383 15.78 1.11 -22.67
N ARG A 384 15.52 -0.06 -23.23
CA ARG A 384 15.15 -0.22 -24.64
C ARG A 384 13.74 -0.79 -24.72
N LEU A 385 12.81 -0.04 -25.25
CA LEU A 385 11.39 -0.40 -25.35
C LEU A 385 11.10 -1.00 -26.72
N SER A 386 10.24 -2.01 -26.78
CA SER A 386 9.96 -2.72 -28.03
C SER A 386 8.48 -3.02 -28.23
N ARG A 387 8.01 -2.90 -29.48
CA ARG A 387 6.72 -3.41 -29.94
C ARG A 387 6.72 -4.92 -30.16
N LYS A 388 7.89 -5.57 -30.06
CA LYS A 388 8.06 -7.02 -30.21
C LYS A 388 8.21 -7.69 -28.85
N ASN A 389 8.09 -9.00 -28.83
CA ASN A 389 8.32 -9.86 -27.67
C ASN A 389 8.92 -11.21 -28.14
N SER A 390 9.14 -12.16 -27.24
CA SER A 390 9.79 -13.44 -27.58
C SER A 390 8.99 -14.34 -28.52
N SER A 391 7.70 -14.06 -28.71
CA SER A 391 6.86 -14.73 -29.72
C SER A 391 7.02 -14.14 -31.12
N SER A 392 7.44 -12.87 -31.22
CA SER A 392 7.50 -12.10 -32.48
C SER A 392 8.92 -11.65 -32.86
N ALA A 393 9.90 -11.90 -32.00
CA ALA A 393 11.33 -11.70 -32.21
C ALA A 393 12.12 -12.82 -31.50
N SER A 394 13.24 -13.23 -32.10
CA SER A 394 14.09 -14.29 -31.54
C SER A 394 14.71 -13.84 -30.23
N LEU A 395 14.32 -14.48 -29.13
CA LEU A 395 14.88 -14.22 -27.81
C LEU A 395 16.28 -14.85 -27.67
N MET A 396 17.29 -14.04 -27.37
CA MET A 396 18.67 -14.49 -27.17
C MET A 396 18.95 -14.77 -25.69
N ARG A 397 19.61 -15.90 -25.40
CA ARG A 397 20.03 -16.34 -24.06
C ARG A 397 21.37 -17.09 -24.11
N PRO A 398 22.43 -16.66 -23.40
CA PRO A 398 22.52 -15.43 -22.62
C PRO A 398 22.56 -14.19 -23.53
N CYS A 399 22.12 -13.04 -23.03
CA CYS A 399 22.32 -11.78 -23.72
C CYS A 399 23.83 -11.45 -23.79
N PRO A 400 24.36 -11.00 -24.95
CA PRO A 400 25.77 -10.61 -25.08
C PRO A 400 26.18 -9.48 -24.14
N ASN A 401 25.28 -8.54 -23.88
CA ASN A 401 25.50 -7.46 -22.92
C ASN A 401 25.28 -7.98 -21.50
N ARG A 402 26.37 -7.98 -20.70
CA ARG A 402 26.32 -8.46 -19.31
C ARG A 402 25.42 -7.56 -18.47
N GLY A 403 24.55 -8.18 -17.67
CA GLY A 403 23.66 -7.47 -16.74
C GLY A 403 22.35 -6.97 -17.36
N VAL A 404 22.09 -7.25 -18.64
CA VAL A 404 20.79 -6.95 -19.26
C VAL A 404 19.71 -7.89 -18.74
N ARG A 405 18.57 -7.30 -18.38
CA ARG A 405 17.34 -8.02 -18.02
C ARG A 405 16.24 -7.69 -19.02
N TYR A 406 15.63 -8.72 -19.58
CA TYR A 406 14.52 -8.60 -20.52
C TYR A 406 13.20 -8.91 -19.83
N PHE A 407 12.21 -8.08 -20.10
CA PHE A 407 10.86 -8.18 -19.56
C PHE A 407 9.86 -8.16 -20.70
N GLU A 408 8.88 -9.05 -20.67
CA GLU A 408 7.77 -9.04 -21.63
C GLU A 408 6.43 -9.26 -20.95
N ARG A 409 5.37 -8.73 -21.57
CA ARG A 409 3.99 -8.97 -21.13
C ARG A 409 3.59 -10.40 -21.44
N GLN A 410 3.01 -11.11 -20.47
CA GLN A 410 2.32 -12.37 -20.76
C GLN A 410 1.17 -12.09 -21.76
N GLN A 411 0.99 -12.95 -22.75
CA GLN A 411 -0.21 -12.93 -23.56
C GLN A 411 -1.18 -13.90 -22.90
N GLY A 412 -2.37 -13.43 -22.53
CA GLY A 412 -3.47 -14.30 -22.11
C GLY A 412 -4.44 -14.58 -23.24
#